data_AF-A0A957KBQ9-F1
#
_entry.id   AF-A0A957KBQ9-F1
#
_cell.length_a   1.000
_cell.length_b   1.000
_cell.length_c   1.000
_cell.angle_alpha   90.00
_cell.angle_beta   90.00
_cell.angle_gamma   90.00
#
_symmetry.space_group_name_H-M   'P 1'
#
loop_
_entity.id
_entity.type
_entity.pdbx_description
1 polymer ?
#
loop_
_entity_poly.entity_id
_entity_poly.type
_entity_poly.pdbx_seq_one_letter_code
_entity_poly.pdbx_strand_id
1 'polypeptide(L)'
;LALYGNVQVTAQAMATLLEQGVRVVYLSSYGKMRGVVSSGSKQAQLRQEQYRLMSDESANLRLAKAVVEGKIHNQRVLLQRQQRRLSSLNERGAGSVMDQGAFNSALNGMLTMGRSAQQATDSNSLRGFEGKAAAYYFQAIRSMLSPEWGFERRAFYPPPDPFNSLLSFCYSLLTKDVVASVNVVG
;
A
#
# COMPACT_ATOMS: atom_id res chain seq x y z
N LEU A 1 -0.31 -7.68 22.98
CA LEU A 1 0.83 -6.84 23.41
C LEU A 1 1.86 -6.80 22.29
N ALA A 2 2.26 -5.61 21.83
CA ALA A 2 3.32 -5.45 20.83
C ALA A 2 4.53 -4.79 21.50
N LEU A 3 5.69 -5.41 21.35
CA LEU A 3 6.95 -4.96 21.95
C LEU A 3 7.89 -4.48 20.85
N TYR A 4 8.31 -3.22 20.92
CA TYR A 4 9.17 -2.59 19.91
C TYR A 4 10.59 -2.40 20.45
N GLY A 5 11.57 -2.90 19.71
CA GLY A 5 12.98 -2.69 20.01
C GLY A 5 13.55 -3.66 21.04
N ASN A 6 14.38 -3.15 21.94
CA ASN A 6 15.14 -3.96 22.91
C ASN A 6 14.39 -4.09 24.24
N VAL A 7 13.13 -4.56 24.17
CA VAL A 7 12.31 -4.80 25.36
C VAL A 7 12.61 -6.17 25.93
N GLN A 8 12.95 -6.22 27.22
CA GLN A 8 13.08 -7.46 27.97
C GLN A 8 11.78 -7.73 28.72
N VAL A 9 11.32 -8.98 28.67
CA VAL A 9 10.19 -9.47 29.46
C VAL A 9 10.70 -10.62 30.29
N THR A 10 10.48 -10.58 31.60
CA THR A 10 10.87 -11.67 32.49
C THR A 10 10.05 -12.92 32.18
N ALA A 11 10.61 -14.10 32.42
CA ALA A 11 9.92 -15.36 32.17
C ALA A 11 8.58 -15.45 32.93
N GLN A 12 8.53 -14.94 34.16
CA GLN A 12 7.31 -14.89 34.99
C GLN A 12 6.24 -14.00 34.36
N ALA A 13 6.60 -12.80 33.90
CA ALA A 13 5.65 -11.91 33.23
C ALA A 13 5.15 -12.52 31.92
N MET A 14 6.03 -13.16 31.14
CA MET A 14 5.63 -13.88 29.94
C MET A 14 4.67 -15.03 30.26
N ALA A 15 4.94 -15.82 31.30
CA ALA A 15 4.05 -16.90 31.74
C ALA A 15 2.66 -16.38 32.10
N THR A 16 2.56 -15.32 32.91
CA THR A 16 1.28 -14.69 33.26
C THR A 16 0.55 -14.16 32.02
N LEU A 17 1.26 -13.52 31.09
CA LEU A 17 0.67 -13.06 29.83
C LEU A 17 0.11 -14.24 29.02
N LEU A 18 0.81 -15.37 28.97
CA LEU A 18 0.35 -16.57 28.28
C LEU A 18 -0.84 -17.24 28.98
N GLU A 19 -0.85 -17.33 30.30
CA GLU A 19 -1.98 -17.85 31.10
C GLU A 19 -3.25 -17.01 30.90
N GLN A 20 -3.11 -15.68 30.83
CA GLN A 20 -4.20 -14.77 30.47
C GLN A 20 -4.50 -14.78 28.96
N GLY A 21 -3.66 -15.47 28.18
CA GLY A 21 -3.70 -15.58 26.73
C GLY A 21 -3.60 -14.24 26.00
N VAL A 22 -2.74 -13.37 26.49
CA VAL A 22 -2.27 -12.17 25.81
C VAL A 22 -1.19 -12.58 24.82
N ARG A 23 -1.48 -12.43 23.52
CA ARG A 23 -0.48 -12.61 22.45
C ARG A 23 0.60 -11.53 22.55
N VAL A 24 1.87 -11.94 22.54
CA VAL A 24 3.02 -11.02 22.57
C VAL A 24 3.74 -11.07 21.22
N VAL A 25 3.76 -9.93 20.52
CA VAL A 25 4.43 -9.78 19.21
C VAL A 25 5.73 -9.01 19.42
N TYR A 26 6.84 -9.61 19.01
CA TYR A 26 8.16 -8.98 19.06
C TYR A 26 8.49 -8.32 17.74
N LEU A 27 8.76 -7.02 17.79
CA LEU A 27 9.08 -6.17 16.65
C LEU A 27 10.45 -5.53 16.89
N SER A 28 11.25 -5.37 15.84
CA SER A 28 12.44 -4.51 15.90
C SER A 28 12.05 -3.05 16.18
N SER A 29 13.01 -2.18 16.54
CA SER A 29 12.76 -0.74 16.70
C SER A 29 12.15 -0.11 15.45
N TYR A 30 12.44 -0.70 14.29
CA TYR A 30 11.90 -0.30 13.01
C TYR A 30 10.72 -1.18 12.59
N GLY A 31 9.92 -1.78 13.47
CA GLY A 31 8.66 -2.45 13.12
C GLY A 31 8.76 -3.80 12.39
N LYS A 32 9.95 -4.27 11.98
CA LYS A 32 10.11 -5.62 11.41
C LYS A 32 9.74 -6.67 12.46
N MET A 33 8.79 -7.55 12.13
CA MET A 33 8.42 -8.67 13.00
C MET A 33 9.58 -9.65 13.16
N ARG A 34 9.89 -9.98 14.41
CA ARG A 34 10.90 -10.98 14.80
C ARG A 34 10.27 -12.31 15.17
N GLY A 35 9.09 -12.27 15.80
CA GLY A 35 8.38 -13.47 16.22
C GLY A 35 7.16 -13.14 17.07
N VAL A 36 6.41 -14.19 17.40
CA VAL A 36 5.21 -14.11 18.24
C VAL A 36 5.27 -15.22 19.28
N VAL A 37 4.92 -14.88 20.51
CA VAL A 37 4.68 -15.84 21.60
C VAL A 37 3.19 -15.76 21.98
N SER A 38 2.52 -16.91 22.02
CA SER A 38 1.08 -17.01 22.30
C SER A 38 0.76 -18.35 22.93
N SER A 39 -0.20 -18.43 23.85
CA SER A 39 -0.62 -19.65 24.55
C SER A 39 -1.49 -20.59 23.72
N GLY A 40 -1.37 -20.52 22.39
CA GLY A 40 -2.22 -21.22 21.43
C GLY A 40 -3.09 -20.29 20.60
N SER A 41 -3.95 -20.88 19.76
CA SER A 41 -4.65 -20.17 18.69
C SER A 41 -6.00 -19.60 19.15
N LYS A 42 -5.98 -18.49 19.92
CA LYS A 42 -7.21 -17.69 20.16
C LYS A 42 -7.87 -17.17 18.87
N GLN A 43 -7.11 -17.16 17.77
CA GLN A 43 -7.56 -16.77 16.43
C GLN A 43 -7.84 -18.00 15.55
N ALA A 44 -7.99 -19.20 16.11
CA ALA A 44 -8.24 -20.39 15.30
C ALA A 44 -9.50 -20.23 14.46
N GLN A 45 -10.57 -19.74 15.08
CA GLN A 45 -11.84 -19.45 14.39
C GLN A 45 -11.66 -18.36 13.33
N LEU A 46 -10.95 -17.26 13.64
CA LEU A 46 -10.66 -16.20 12.65
C LEU A 46 -9.88 -16.76 11.45
N ARG A 47 -8.81 -17.52 11.69
CA ARG A 47 -8.02 -18.15 10.61
C ARG A 47 -8.83 -19.18 9.84
N GLN A 48 -9.69 -19.95 10.50
CA GLN A 48 -10.59 -20.88 9.84
C GLN A 48 -11.54 -20.15 8.89
N GLU A 49 -12.13 -19.02 9.30
CA GLU A 49 -12.96 -18.18 8.42
C GLU A 49 -12.13 -17.51 7.31
N GLN A 50 -10.90 -17.06 7.59
CA GLN A 50 -9.98 -16.55 6.56
C GLN A 50 -9.69 -17.62 5.48
N TYR A 51 -9.42 -18.88 5.89
CA TYR A 51 -9.19 -19.99 4.96
C TYR A 51 -10.44 -20.39 4.19
N ARG A 52 -11.60 -20.34 4.85
CA ARG A 52 -12.89 -20.56 4.20
C ARG A 52 -13.14 -19.49 3.13
N LEU A 53 -12.98 -18.20 3.45
CA LEU A 53 -13.14 -17.10 2.51
C LEU A 53 -12.11 -17.15 1.39
N MET A 54 -10.88 -17.60 1.68
CA MET A 54 -9.83 -17.80 0.66
C MET A 54 -10.26 -18.82 -0.41
N SER A 55 -11.17 -19.74 -0.10
CA SER A 55 -11.72 -20.69 -1.07
C SER A 55 -12.96 -20.15 -1.81
N ASP A 56 -13.52 -19.01 -1.41
CA ASP A 56 -14.66 -18.35 -2.07
C ASP A 56 -14.15 -17.26 -3.02
N GLU A 57 -14.18 -17.56 -4.33
CA GLU A 57 -13.73 -16.65 -5.37
C GLU A 57 -14.49 -15.32 -5.39
N SER A 58 -15.78 -15.33 -5.07
CA SER A 58 -16.59 -14.12 -5.01
C SER A 58 -16.19 -13.25 -3.81
N ALA A 59 -15.96 -13.86 -2.64
CA ALA A 59 -15.49 -13.14 -1.46
C ALA A 59 -14.10 -12.54 -1.67
N ASN A 60 -13.18 -13.32 -2.23
CA ASN A 60 -11.83 -12.87 -2.57
C ASN A 60 -11.86 -11.69 -3.55
N LEU A 61 -12.67 -11.78 -4.60
CA LEU A 61 -12.81 -10.72 -5.58
C LEU A 61 -13.38 -9.45 -4.95
N ARG A 62 -14.40 -9.55 -4.07
CA ARG A 62 -14.93 -8.39 -3.34
C ARG A 62 -13.87 -7.68 -2.51
N LEU A 63 -13.05 -8.44 -1.76
CA LEU A 63 -11.96 -7.87 -0.97
C LEU A 63 -10.90 -7.21 -1.86
N ALA A 64 -10.48 -7.89 -2.93
CA ALA A 64 -9.50 -7.37 -3.86
C ALA A 64 -9.98 -6.07 -4.54
N LYS A 65 -11.26 -6.01 -4.93
CA LYS A 65 -11.88 -4.80 -5.50
C LYS A 65 -11.82 -3.63 -4.54
N ALA A 66 -12.12 -3.84 -3.26
CA ALA A 66 -12.03 -2.78 -2.25
C ALA A 66 -10.60 -2.23 -2.09
N VAL A 67 -9.58 -3.10 -2.11
CA VAL A 67 -8.17 -2.70 -2.03
C VAL A 67 -7.76 -1.90 -3.27
N VAL A 68 -8.08 -2.39 -4.47
CA VAL A 68 -7.74 -1.73 -5.74
C VAL A 68 -8.46 -0.39 -5.88
N GLU A 69 -9.74 -0.33 -5.51
CA GLU A 69 -10.51 0.92 -5.50
C GLU A 69 -9.89 1.95 -4.55
N GLY A 70 -9.60 1.55 -3.31
CA GLY A 70 -8.96 2.41 -2.33
C GLY A 70 -7.60 2.92 -2.83
N LYS A 71 -6.80 2.05 -3.46
CA LYS A 71 -5.53 2.43 -4.09
C LYS A 71 -5.72 3.50 -5.17
N ILE A 72 -6.59 3.25 -6.16
CA ILE A 72 -6.83 4.18 -7.28
C ILE A 72 -7.40 5.51 -6.76
N HIS A 73 -8.35 5.45 -5.83
CA HIS A 73 -8.95 6.64 -5.23
C HIS A 73 -7.89 7.49 -4.52
N ASN A 74 -7.11 6.90 -3.62
CA ASN A 74 -6.09 7.62 -2.86
C ASN A 74 -5.00 8.21 -3.76
N GLN A 75 -4.57 7.47 -4.78
CA GLN A 75 -3.61 7.97 -5.77
C GLN A 75 -4.16 9.18 -6.55
N ARG A 76 -5.43 9.16 -6.96
CA ARG A 76 -6.07 10.30 -7.63
C ARG A 76 -6.20 11.51 -6.72
N VAL A 77 -6.60 11.30 -5.46
CA VAL A 77 -6.70 12.38 -4.47
C VAL A 77 -5.34 13.04 -4.25
N LEU A 78 -4.26 12.24 -4.15
CA LEU A 78 -2.89 12.74 -4.05
C LEU A 78 -2.53 13.62 -5.26
N LEU A 79 -2.74 13.12 -6.47
CA LEU A 79 -2.45 13.85 -7.71
C LEU A 79 -3.27 15.15 -7.83
N GLN A 80 -4.56 15.13 -7.51
CA GLN A 80 -5.40 16.33 -7.52
C GLN A 80 -4.96 17.39 -6.51
N ARG A 81 -4.52 16.96 -5.31
CA ARG A 81 -3.95 17.88 -4.32
C ARG A 81 -2.67 18.53 -4.85
N GLN A 82 -1.82 17.73 -5.48
CA GLN A 82 -0.56 18.20 -6.03
C GLN A 82 -0.76 19.13 -7.23
N GLN A 83 -1.73 18.84 -8.10
CA GLN A 83 -2.12 19.71 -9.21
C GLN A 83 -2.49 21.11 -8.70
N ARG A 84 -3.40 21.20 -7.71
CA ARG A 84 -3.78 22.50 -7.13
C ARG A 84 -2.60 23.26 -6.55
N ARG A 85 -1.65 22.54 -5.92
CA ARG A 85 -0.42 23.14 -5.38
C ARG A 85 0.50 23.68 -6.48
N LEU A 86 0.62 22.96 -7.59
CA LEU A 86 1.46 23.39 -8.72
C LEU A 86 0.82 24.54 -9.49
N SER A 87 -0.50 24.53 -9.68
CA SER A 87 -1.24 25.64 -10.31
C SER A 87 -1.06 26.94 -9.53
N SER A 88 -1.16 26.92 -8.20
CA SER A 88 -0.97 28.13 -7.38
C SER A 88 0.46 28.66 -7.37
N LEU A 89 1.46 27.80 -7.59
CA LEU A 89 2.86 28.22 -7.77
C LEU A 89 3.08 28.85 -9.15
N ASN A 90 2.41 28.34 -10.19
CA ASN A 90 2.48 28.90 -11.54
C ASN A 90 1.88 30.30 -11.62
N GLU A 91 0.73 30.51 -10.97
CA GLU A 91 0.10 31.84 -10.85
C GLU A 91 1.02 32.86 -10.15
N ARG A 92 1.94 32.40 -9.29
CA ARG A 92 2.94 33.22 -8.59
C ARG A 92 4.25 33.40 -9.38
N GLY A 93 4.29 32.99 -10.66
CA GLY A 93 5.44 33.17 -11.54
C GLY A 93 6.55 32.13 -11.38
N ALA A 94 6.33 31.02 -10.67
CA ALA A 94 7.35 30.00 -10.42
C ALA A 94 7.54 28.98 -11.56
N GLY A 95 6.87 29.17 -12.71
CA GLY A 95 7.15 28.47 -13.97
C GLY A 95 7.22 26.94 -13.88
N SER A 96 6.12 26.24 -13.58
CA SER A 96 6.07 24.79 -13.79
C SER A 96 5.74 24.47 -15.26
N VAL A 97 6.61 23.67 -15.87
CA VAL A 97 6.52 23.14 -17.25
C VAL A 97 5.63 21.88 -17.26
N MET A 98 4.49 21.94 -16.58
CA MET A 98 3.60 20.79 -16.46
C MET A 98 2.57 20.82 -17.60
N ASP A 99 2.56 19.78 -18.44
CA ASP A 99 1.49 19.59 -19.43
C ASP A 99 0.16 19.29 -18.71
N GLN A 100 -0.65 20.33 -18.59
CA GLN A 100 -1.92 20.28 -17.87
C GLN A 100 -2.94 19.37 -18.56
N GLY A 101 -2.87 19.24 -19.89
CA GLY A 101 -3.75 18.41 -20.70
C GLY A 101 -3.46 16.92 -20.51
N ALA A 102 -2.18 16.53 -20.59
CA ALA A 102 -1.75 15.17 -20.32
C ALA A 102 -2.08 14.74 -18.88
N PHE A 103 -1.87 15.62 -17.90
CA PHE A 103 -2.18 15.33 -16.50
C PHE A 103 -3.68 15.13 -16.24
N ASN A 104 -4.53 16.00 -16.78
CA ASN A 104 -5.99 15.85 -16.67
C ASN A 104 -6.47 14.57 -17.36
N SER A 105 -5.87 14.22 -18.50
CA SER A 105 -6.16 12.97 -19.20
C SER A 105 -5.79 11.75 -18.37
N ALA A 106 -4.65 11.75 -17.67
CA ALA A 106 -4.27 10.70 -16.75
C ALA A 106 -5.26 10.58 -15.57
N LEU A 107 -5.68 11.70 -14.95
CA LEU A 107 -6.67 11.70 -13.87
C LEU A 107 -8.03 11.13 -14.30
N ASN A 108 -8.47 11.46 -15.52
CA ASN A 108 -9.69 10.92 -16.12
C ASN A 108 -9.54 9.43 -16.44
N GLY A 109 -8.40 9.02 -16.99
CA GLY A 109 -8.06 7.62 -17.21
C GLY A 109 -8.14 6.80 -15.92
N MET A 110 -7.60 7.31 -14.82
CA MET A 110 -7.69 6.67 -13.51
C MET A 110 -9.14 6.63 -12.97
N LEU A 111 -9.97 7.64 -13.23
CA LEU A 111 -11.40 7.62 -12.87
C LEU A 111 -12.12 6.45 -13.53
N THR A 112 -11.91 6.32 -14.84
CA THR A 112 -12.51 5.26 -15.64
C THR A 112 -12.04 3.90 -15.15
N MET A 113 -10.73 3.72 -14.91
CA MET A 113 -10.20 2.44 -14.40
C MET A 113 -10.71 2.11 -12.99
N GLY A 114 -10.92 3.11 -12.13
CA GLY A 114 -11.57 2.89 -10.83
C GLY A 114 -13.00 2.36 -10.97
N ARG A 115 -13.80 2.94 -11.88
CA ARG A 115 -15.17 2.45 -12.17
C ARG A 115 -15.15 1.05 -12.79
N SER A 116 -14.20 0.78 -13.69
CA SER A 116 -14.05 -0.56 -14.29
C SER A 116 -13.61 -1.60 -13.25
N ALA A 117 -12.71 -1.25 -12.32
CA ALA A 117 -12.32 -2.11 -11.22
C ALA A 117 -13.51 -2.50 -10.33
N GLN A 118 -14.44 -1.56 -10.06
CA GLN A 118 -15.69 -1.85 -9.35
C GLN A 118 -16.63 -2.81 -10.11
N GLN A 119 -16.52 -2.89 -11.43
CA GLN A 119 -17.33 -3.78 -12.27
C GLN A 119 -16.61 -5.07 -12.66
N ALA A 120 -15.35 -5.26 -12.25
CA ALA A 120 -14.59 -6.47 -12.56
C ALA A 120 -15.31 -7.73 -12.05
N THR A 121 -15.38 -8.73 -12.92
CA THR A 121 -16.02 -10.04 -12.68
C THR A 121 -15.04 -11.13 -12.28
N ASP A 122 -13.75 -10.89 -12.47
CA ASP A 122 -12.67 -11.84 -12.16
C ASP A 122 -11.38 -11.11 -11.77
N SER A 123 -10.46 -11.85 -11.15
CA SER A 123 -9.20 -11.32 -10.62
C SER A 123 -8.23 -10.85 -11.72
N ASN A 124 -8.26 -11.44 -12.92
CA ASN A 124 -7.37 -11.06 -14.01
C ASN A 124 -7.80 -9.70 -14.59
N SER A 125 -9.10 -9.52 -14.84
CA SER A 125 -9.68 -8.25 -15.25
C SER A 125 -9.38 -7.14 -14.24
N LEU A 126 -9.55 -7.44 -12.94
CA LEU A 126 -9.23 -6.48 -11.87
C LEU A 126 -7.75 -6.05 -11.91
N ARG A 127 -6.81 -7.00 -12.04
CA ARG A 127 -5.38 -6.70 -12.19
C ARG A 127 -5.08 -5.87 -13.43
N GLY A 128 -5.80 -6.10 -14.53
CA GLY A 128 -5.70 -5.30 -15.75
C GLY A 128 -6.08 -3.84 -15.54
N PHE A 129 -7.21 -3.59 -14.88
CA PHE A 129 -7.66 -2.23 -14.53
C PHE A 129 -6.70 -1.55 -13.55
N GLU A 130 -6.22 -2.26 -12.52
CA GLU A 130 -5.22 -1.76 -11.59
C GLU A 130 -3.93 -1.36 -12.32
N GLY A 131 -3.42 -2.22 -13.21
CA GLY A 131 -2.21 -1.98 -13.99
C GLY A 131 -2.34 -0.75 -14.89
N LYS A 132 -3.47 -0.60 -15.59
CA LYS A 132 -3.73 0.56 -16.44
C LYS A 132 -3.90 1.85 -15.62
N ALA A 133 -4.55 1.78 -14.46
CA ALA A 133 -4.62 2.92 -13.53
C ALA A 133 -3.23 3.32 -13.01
N ALA A 134 -2.38 2.34 -12.70
CA ALA A 134 -1.01 2.59 -12.26
C ALA A 134 -0.15 3.23 -13.37
N ALA A 135 -0.35 2.85 -14.63
CA ALA A 135 0.31 3.49 -15.77
C ALA A 135 -0.04 4.99 -15.85
N TYR A 136 -1.33 5.33 -15.78
CA TYR A 136 -1.76 6.74 -15.71
C TYR A 136 -1.19 7.47 -14.49
N TYR A 137 -1.18 6.83 -13.32
CA TYR A 137 -0.61 7.40 -12.11
C TYR A 137 0.86 7.78 -12.29
N PHE A 138 1.68 6.85 -12.78
CA PHE A 138 3.12 7.11 -12.95
C PHE A 138 3.40 8.08 -14.11
N GLN A 139 2.57 8.10 -15.16
CA GLN A 139 2.62 9.13 -16.19
C GLN A 139 2.40 10.53 -15.59
N ALA A 140 1.40 10.67 -14.71
CA ALA A 140 1.11 11.93 -14.02
C ALA A 140 2.21 12.32 -13.02
N ILE A 141 2.82 11.35 -12.32
CA ILE A 141 3.97 11.61 -11.45
C ILE A 141 5.17 12.10 -12.28
N ARG A 142 5.45 11.45 -13.41
CA ARG A 142 6.55 11.83 -14.30
C ARG A 142 6.44 13.28 -14.77
N SER A 143 5.24 13.74 -15.14
CA SER A 143 5.05 15.12 -15.59
C SER A 143 5.24 16.18 -14.48
N MET A 144 5.37 15.76 -13.22
CA MET A 144 5.65 16.63 -12.08
C MET A 144 7.10 16.57 -11.61
N LEU A 145 7.90 15.62 -12.12
CA LEU A 145 9.31 15.46 -11.75
C LEU A 145 10.19 16.20 -12.74
N SER A 146 11.27 16.79 -12.25
CA SER A 146 12.30 17.38 -13.10
C SER A 146 12.99 16.27 -13.92
N PRO A 147 13.33 16.50 -15.21
CA PRO A 147 13.96 15.49 -16.07
C PRO A 147 15.24 14.86 -15.51
N GLU A 148 15.96 15.59 -14.66
CA GLU A 148 17.17 15.15 -13.91
C GLU A 148 16.93 13.95 -12.99
N TRP A 149 15.68 13.67 -12.61
CA TRP A 149 15.33 12.42 -11.90
C TRP A 149 15.38 11.18 -12.78
N GLY A 150 15.37 11.32 -14.11
CA GLY A 150 15.42 10.20 -15.06
C GLY A 150 14.22 9.24 -15.00
N PHE A 151 13.11 9.65 -14.37
CA PHE A 151 11.98 8.76 -14.14
C PHE A 151 11.10 8.59 -15.39
N GLU A 152 11.22 7.44 -16.04
CA GLU A 152 10.42 7.10 -17.23
C GLU A 152 9.12 6.37 -16.89
N ARG A 153 9.23 5.35 -16.03
CA ARG A 153 8.13 4.47 -15.60
C ARG A 153 8.51 3.77 -14.29
N ARG A 154 7.52 3.18 -13.61
CA ARG A 154 7.80 2.31 -12.46
C ARG A 154 8.55 1.05 -12.93
N ALA A 155 9.73 0.83 -12.36
CA ALA A 155 10.55 -0.36 -12.55
C ALA A 155 11.12 -0.81 -11.19
N PHE A 156 11.21 -2.12 -10.98
CA PHE A 156 11.43 -2.69 -9.64
C PHE A 156 12.86 -3.19 -9.41
N TYR A 157 13.42 -3.99 -10.32
CA TYR A 157 14.74 -4.56 -10.13
C TYR A 157 15.49 -4.82 -11.46
N PRO A 158 16.74 -4.33 -11.60
CA PRO A 158 17.33 -3.27 -10.77
C PRO A 158 16.55 -1.95 -10.93
N PRO A 159 16.46 -1.08 -9.89
CA PRO A 159 15.86 0.23 -10.06
C PRO A 159 16.73 1.10 -10.98
N PRO A 160 16.20 1.62 -12.10
CA PRO A 160 17.01 2.28 -13.13
C PRO A 160 17.37 3.73 -12.79
N ASP A 161 16.70 4.31 -11.78
CA ASP A 161 16.82 5.72 -11.43
C ASP A 161 16.62 5.96 -9.91
N PRO A 162 17.02 7.14 -9.39
CA PRO A 162 16.89 7.47 -7.98
C PRO A 162 15.44 7.45 -7.46
N PHE A 163 14.47 7.83 -8.29
CA PHE A 163 13.06 7.88 -7.90
C PHE A 163 12.49 6.46 -7.72
N ASN A 164 12.80 5.54 -8.64
CA ASN A 164 12.44 4.12 -8.51
C ASN A 164 13.11 3.47 -7.30
N SER A 165 14.34 3.87 -6.97
CA SER A 165 15.06 3.41 -5.77
C SER A 165 14.35 3.87 -4.49
N LEU A 166 13.99 5.15 -4.42
CA LEU A 166 13.25 5.73 -3.30
C LEU A 166 11.89 5.05 -3.10
N LEU A 167 11.12 4.87 -4.18
CA LEU A 167 9.83 4.18 -4.14
C LEU A 167 9.97 2.74 -3.66
N SER A 168 10.97 2.00 -4.15
CA SER A 168 11.22 0.62 -3.70
C SER A 168 11.53 0.57 -2.21
N PHE A 169 12.38 1.48 -1.71
CA PHE A 169 12.68 1.59 -0.29
C PHE A 169 11.44 1.90 0.55
N CYS A 170 10.65 2.92 0.16
CA CYS A 170 9.41 3.28 0.85
C CYS A 170 8.39 2.14 0.86
N TYR A 171 8.25 1.41 -0.24
CA TYR A 171 7.38 0.23 -0.29
C TYR A 171 7.87 -0.90 0.61
N SER A 172 9.19 -1.12 0.72
CA SER A 172 9.73 -2.10 1.67
C SER A 172 9.41 -1.73 3.11
N LEU A 173 9.54 -0.44 3.49
CA LEU A 173 9.16 0.04 4.82
C LEU A 173 7.66 -0.14 5.08
N LEU A 174 6.81 0.29 4.15
CA LEU A 174 5.36 0.17 4.26
C LEU A 174 4.91 -1.30 4.36
N THR A 175 5.46 -2.17 3.51
CA THR A 175 5.16 -3.62 3.51
C THR A 175 5.47 -4.22 4.87
N LYS A 176 6.62 -3.86 5.44
CA LYS A 176 7.04 -4.32 6.77
C LYS A 176 6.06 -3.87 7.86
N ASP A 177 5.55 -2.64 7.82
CA ASP A 177 4.54 -2.16 8.78
C ASP A 177 3.18 -2.84 8.58
N VAL A 178 2.71 -2.99 7.33
CA VAL A 178 1.45 -3.66 7.02
C VAL A 178 1.47 -5.13 7.47
N VAL A 179 2.56 -5.85 7.19
CA VAL A 179 2.72 -7.25 7.64
C VAL A 179 2.69 -7.34 9.15
N ALA A 180 3.33 -6.41 9.86
CA ALA A 180 3.26 -6.37 11.31
C ALA A 180 1.83 -6.15 11.81
N SER A 181 1.09 -5.20 11.21
CA SER A 181 -0.31 -4.91 11.56
C SER A 181 -1.24 -6.11 11.35
N VAL A 182 -1.12 -6.80 10.21
CA VAL A 182 -1.91 -8.02 9.92
C VAL A 182 -1.62 -9.10 10.97
N ASN A 183 -0.35 -9.33 11.30
CA ASN A 183 0.04 -10.33 12.30
C ASN A 183 -0.42 -10.00 13.73
N VAL A 184 -0.61 -8.73 14.06
CA VAL A 184 -1.09 -8.31 15.39
C VAL A 184 -2.56 -8.67 15.57
N VAL A 185 -3.38 -8.49 14.53
CA VAL A 185 -4.83 -8.74 14.60
C VAL A 185 -5.21 -10.22 14.45
N GLY A 186 -4.40 -11.01 13.73
CA GLY A 186 -4.53 -12.47 13.69
C GLY A 186 -4.81 -13.07 12.35
#